data_AF-L8JJE1-F1
#
_entry.id   AF-L8JJE1-F1
#
_cell.length_a   1.000
_cell.length_b   1.000
_cell.length_c   1.000
_cell.angle_alpha   90.00
_cell.angle_beta   90.00
_cell.angle_gamma   90.00
#
_symmetry.space_group_name_H-M   'P 1'
#
loop_
_entity.id
_entity.type
_entity.pdbx_description
1 polymer ?
#
loop_
_entity_poly.entity_id
_entity_poly.type
_entity_poly.pdbx_seq_one_letter_code
_entity_poly.pdbx_strand_id
1 'polypeptide(L)'
;MPQLLKTLTALSLASLLTFGTCTRVDELRQDPELTPLQQGFKAAAAIGYCVSLAATAFEGHPLPANVTFEAGANSEYSSSGLIYLTVDKSHPLPFNNKIGNILIGGIWDNTDGGGVISILFGDLDILSAEFKLYGIHTIPVIRKKDSDQLVAVFAEQDIVIGEGSDTIIHVGLSRIAFDTELQRLESDQPADVFATVKQNVWFINVDQRNSFSDIYDDEYVINGGGQILEANSTSGGILYHAMIETAFSYATCSRNPLRGTAFIQNIKAGNSIDLGNILLDFHSSCDGQADVQFSTGQYLSSNGQNIHLNFD
;
A
#
# COMPACT_ATOMS: atom_id res chain seq x y z
N MET A 1 -64.79 -2.99 32.54
CA MET A 1 -63.71 -3.99 32.68
C MET A 1 -63.06 -4.49 31.38
N PRO A 2 -63.73 -4.58 30.20
CA PRO A 2 -63.08 -5.14 28.99
C PRO A 2 -62.17 -4.15 28.22
N GLN A 3 -62.17 -2.85 28.53
CA GLN A 3 -61.30 -1.85 27.88
C GLN A 3 -59.89 -1.77 28.48
N LEU A 4 -59.72 -2.06 29.77
CA LEU A 4 -58.40 -2.02 30.43
C LEU A 4 -57.48 -3.17 30.00
N LEU A 5 -58.04 -4.28 29.53
CA LEU A 5 -57.27 -5.46 29.10
C LEU A 5 -56.68 -5.29 27.68
N LYS A 6 -57.25 -4.39 26.86
CA LYS A 6 -56.78 -4.12 25.48
C LYS A 6 -55.60 -3.14 25.43
N THR A 7 -55.51 -2.23 26.39
CA THR A 7 -54.38 -1.28 26.48
C THR A 7 -53.12 -1.93 27.03
N LEU A 8 -53.24 -2.92 27.92
CA LEU A 8 -52.07 -3.63 28.48
C LEU A 8 -51.36 -4.52 27.44
N THR A 9 -52.11 -5.16 26.55
CA THR A 9 -51.54 -6.03 25.50
C THR A 9 -50.82 -5.24 24.41
N ALA A 10 -51.34 -4.09 24.00
CA ALA A 10 -50.69 -3.20 23.04
C ALA A 10 -49.36 -2.62 23.55
N LEU A 11 -49.27 -2.30 24.85
CA LEU A 11 -48.03 -1.81 25.46
C LEU A 11 -46.94 -2.91 25.48
N SER A 12 -47.30 -4.15 25.82
CA SER A 12 -46.34 -5.26 25.85
C SER A 12 -45.75 -5.59 24.47
N LEU A 13 -46.56 -5.45 23.41
CA LEU A 13 -46.14 -5.73 22.03
C LEU A 13 -45.19 -4.64 21.50
N ALA A 14 -45.43 -3.37 21.86
CA ALA A 14 -44.53 -2.25 21.52
C ALA A 14 -43.19 -2.33 22.27
N SER A 15 -43.19 -2.80 23.52
CA SER A 15 -41.95 -3.07 24.27
C SER A 15 -41.17 -4.23 23.64
N LEU A 16 -41.81 -5.33 23.26
CA LEU A 16 -41.15 -6.47 22.60
C LEU A 16 -40.56 -6.10 21.22
N LEU A 17 -41.24 -5.24 20.46
CA LEU A 17 -40.74 -4.74 19.17
C LEU A 17 -39.56 -3.77 19.29
N THR A 18 -39.43 -3.06 20.41
CA THR A 18 -38.29 -2.14 20.65
C THR A 18 -37.07 -2.86 21.21
N PHE A 19 -37.24 -3.96 21.95
CA PHE A 19 -36.10 -4.78 22.40
C PHE A 19 -35.54 -5.69 21.30
N GLY A 20 -36.36 -6.15 20.34
CA GLY A 20 -35.90 -6.97 19.22
C GLY A 20 -35.18 -6.21 18.09
N THR A 21 -35.37 -4.89 18.01
CA THR A 21 -34.71 -4.05 17.00
C THR A 21 -33.33 -3.56 17.42
N CYS A 22 -33.06 -3.40 18.73
CA CYS A 22 -31.75 -2.93 19.19
C CYS A 22 -30.61 -3.90 18.86
N THR A 23 -30.83 -5.23 18.98
CA THR A 23 -29.79 -6.22 18.70
C THR A 23 -29.39 -6.30 17.23
N ARG A 24 -30.33 -6.02 16.29
CA ARG A 24 -30.02 -5.97 14.85
C ARG A 24 -29.31 -4.69 14.42
N VAL A 25 -29.38 -3.62 15.20
CA VAL A 25 -28.69 -2.36 14.90
C VAL A 25 -27.20 -2.45 15.24
N ASP A 26 -26.84 -3.24 16.25
CA ASP A 26 -25.42 -3.46 16.61
C ASP A 26 -24.68 -4.31 15.55
N GLU A 27 -25.36 -5.22 14.85
CA GLU A 27 -24.77 -5.97 13.71
C GLU A 27 -24.39 -5.07 12.52
N LEU A 28 -24.96 -3.85 12.42
CA LEU A 28 -24.66 -2.88 11.36
C LEU A 28 -23.56 -1.87 11.75
N ARG A 29 -22.96 -2.04 12.94
CA ARG A 29 -21.92 -1.16 13.50
C ARG A 29 -20.56 -1.86 13.54
N GLN A 30 -20.16 -2.45 12.42
CA GLN A 30 -18.81 -2.97 12.29
C GLN A 30 -17.89 -1.91 11.68
N ASP A 31 -16.75 -1.71 12.33
CA ASP A 31 -15.69 -0.86 11.79
C ASP A 31 -15.11 -1.50 10.51
N PRO A 32 -14.75 -0.70 9.50
CA PRO A 32 -14.16 -1.22 8.27
C PRO A 32 -12.84 -1.96 8.51
N GLU A 33 -12.66 -3.09 7.83
CA GLU A 33 -11.40 -3.84 7.86
C GLU A 33 -10.35 -3.17 6.97
N LEU A 34 -9.55 -2.27 7.54
CA LEU A 34 -8.57 -1.45 6.80
C LEU A 34 -7.20 -2.12 6.61
N THR A 35 -6.94 -3.26 7.23
CA THR A 35 -5.62 -3.91 7.21
C THR A 35 -5.04 -4.13 5.81
N PRO A 36 -5.79 -4.63 4.80
CA PRO A 36 -5.26 -4.80 3.44
C PRO A 36 -4.81 -3.46 2.84
N LEU A 37 -5.62 -2.41 3.05
CA LEU A 37 -5.31 -1.06 2.58
C LEU A 37 -4.05 -0.50 3.25
N GLN A 38 -3.93 -0.67 4.57
CA GLN A 38 -2.75 -0.26 5.34
C GLN A 38 -1.48 -0.95 4.84
N GLN A 39 -1.55 -2.25 4.58
CA GLN A 39 -0.41 -3.02 4.08
C GLN A 39 0.00 -2.60 2.67
N GLY A 40 -0.97 -2.48 1.75
CA GLY A 40 -0.70 -2.01 0.39
C GLY A 40 -0.09 -0.60 0.37
N PHE A 41 -0.61 0.31 1.19
CA PHE A 41 -0.07 1.66 1.30
C PHE A 41 1.33 1.71 1.90
N LYS A 42 1.59 1.03 3.03
CA LYS A 42 2.91 1.02 3.65
C LYS A 42 3.97 0.38 2.75
N ALA A 43 3.63 -0.72 2.08
CA ALA A 43 4.54 -1.35 1.11
C ALA A 43 4.83 -0.42 -0.08
N ALA A 44 3.79 0.17 -0.69
CA ALA A 44 3.97 1.08 -1.81
C ALA A 44 4.76 2.34 -1.43
N ALA A 45 4.55 2.89 -0.23
CA ALA A 45 5.30 4.03 0.26
C ALA A 45 6.78 3.71 0.49
N ALA A 46 7.07 2.56 1.09
CA ALA A 46 8.45 2.09 1.30
C ALA A 46 9.18 1.83 -0.03
N ILE A 47 8.50 1.21 -1.00
CA ILE A 47 9.06 0.95 -2.33
C ILE A 47 9.30 2.27 -3.07
N GLY A 48 8.34 3.20 -3.06
CA GLY A 48 8.50 4.51 -3.68
C GLY A 48 9.73 5.24 -3.15
N TYR A 49 9.92 5.25 -1.82
CA TYR A 49 11.10 5.82 -1.18
C TYR A 49 12.40 5.16 -1.67
N CYS A 50 12.43 3.83 -1.78
CA CYS A 50 13.58 3.09 -2.30
C CYS A 50 13.84 3.36 -3.79
N VAL A 51 12.79 3.53 -4.59
CA VAL A 51 12.87 3.89 -6.01
C VAL A 51 13.51 5.26 -6.19
N SER A 52 13.08 6.24 -5.39
CA SER A 52 13.69 7.58 -5.39
C SER A 52 15.17 7.53 -5.04
N LEU A 53 15.53 6.82 -3.97
CA LEU A 53 16.92 6.62 -3.57
C LEU A 53 17.76 5.93 -4.66
N ALA A 54 17.20 4.91 -5.30
CA ALA A 54 17.89 4.19 -6.36
C ALA A 54 18.18 5.11 -7.55
N ALA A 55 17.19 5.86 -8.02
CA ALA A 55 17.39 6.83 -9.09
C ALA A 55 18.46 7.86 -8.73
N THR A 56 18.36 8.49 -7.54
CA THR A 56 19.35 9.45 -7.04
C THR A 56 20.76 8.85 -7.02
N ALA A 57 20.92 7.61 -6.53
CA ALA A 57 22.22 6.95 -6.42
C ALA A 57 22.84 6.63 -7.79
N PHE A 58 22.07 5.98 -8.68
CA PHE A 58 22.55 5.56 -10.00
C PHE A 58 22.77 6.74 -10.95
N GLU A 59 22.07 7.86 -10.76
CA GLU A 59 22.28 9.10 -11.52
C GLU A 59 23.45 9.94 -10.97
N GLY A 60 24.07 9.52 -9.86
CA GLY A 60 25.25 10.16 -9.29
C GLY A 60 24.95 11.46 -8.54
N HIS A 61 23.71 11.64 -8.09
CA HIS A 61 23.31 12.77 -7.27
C HIS A 61 23.75 12.59 -5.79
N PRO A 62 23.86 13.68 -5.01
CA PRO A 62 24.18 13.57 -3.59
C PRO A 62 23.12 12.77 -2.82
N LEU A 63 23.57 11.79 -2.05
CA LEU A 63 22.70 10.94 -1.23
C LEU A 63 22.55 11.49 0.20
N PRO A 64 21.44 11.20 0.88
CA PRO A 64 21.27 11.47 2.30
C PRO A 64 22.36 10.80 3.15
N ALA A 65 22.65 11.39 4.32
CA ALA A 65 23.77 10.95 5.17
C ALA A 65 23.64 9.51 5.72
N ASN A 66 22.42 8.98 5.79
CA ASN A 66 22.12 7.61 6.24
C ASN A 66 22.14 6.58 5.08
N VAL A 67 22.56 7.00 3.89
CA VAL A 67 22.59 6.17 2.68
C VAL A 67 24.03 6.06 2.18
N THR A 68 24.42 4.85 1.81
CA THR A 68 25.71 4.57 1.16
C THR A 68 25.46 3.82 -0.14
N PHE A 69 26.25 4.14 -1.18
CA PHE A 69 26.16 3.50 -2.49
C PHE A 69 27.51 2.88 -2.86
N GLU A 70 27.51 1.58 -3.10
CA GLU A 70 28.63 0.82 -3.61
C GLU A 70 28.38 0.51 -5.08
N ALA A 71 29.05 1.26 -5.96
CA ALA A 71 29.02 1.00 -7.39
C ALA A 71 29.65 -0.37 -7.70
N GLY A 72 28.91 -1.17 -8.47
CA GLY A 72 29.31 -2.49 -8.94
C GLY A 72 29.96 -2.44 -10.33
N ALA A 73 29.69 -3.48 -11.11
CA ALA A 73 30.19 -3.57 -12.48
C ALA A 73 29.45 -2.57 -13.40
N ASN A 74 30.21 -1.91 -14.27
CA ASN A 74 29.69 -1.07 -15.33
C ASN A 74 29.88 -1.79 -16.67
N SER A 75 28.83 -1.85 -17.47
CA SER A 75 28.85 -2.27 -18.86
C SER A 75 28.64 -1.05 -19.77
N GLU A 76 28.69 -1.25 -21.09
CA GLU A 76 28.42 -0.19 -22.06
C GLU A 76 27.00 0.39 -21.92
N TYR A 77 26.03 -0.42 -21.49
CA TYR A 77 24.61 -0.05 -21.46
C TYR A 77 24.02 0.05 -20.05
N SER A 78 24.71 -0.49 -19.04
CA SER A 78 24.19 -0.52 -17.68
C SER A 78 25.25 -0.34 -16.60
N SER A 79 24.84 0.24 -15.49
CA SER A 79 25.57 0.21 -14.23
C SER A 79 24.88 -0.75 -13.26
N SER A 80 25.63 -1.31 -12.32
CA SER A 80 25.08 -2.10 -11.22
C SER A 80 25.59 -1.55 -9.90
N GLY A 81 24.90 -1.83 -8.80
CA GLY A 81 25.33 -1.35 -7.50
C GLY A 81 24.45 -1.82 -6.35
N LEU A 82 24.95 -1.59 -5.15
CA LEU A 82 24.27 -1.86 -3.89
C LEU A 82 24.10 -0.55 -3.12
N ILE A 83 22.92 -0.32 -2.58
CA ILE A 83 22.60 0.83 -1.73
C ILE A 83 22.27 0.29 -0.34
N TYR A 84 22.98 0.77 0.67
CA TYR A 84 22.69 0.44 2.07
C TYR A 84 22.11 1.67 2.74
N LEU A 85 20.95 1.49 3.37
CA LEU A 85 20.22 2.51 4.09
C LEU A 85 20.02 2.07 5.53
N THR A 86 20.28 2.98 6.47
CA THR A 86 19.86 2.82 7.86
C THR A 86 18.61 3.66 8.11
N VAL A 87 17.55 3.02 8.57
CA VAL A 87 16.29 3.65 8.99
C VAL A 87 16.31 3.84 10.50
N ASP A 88 16.18 5.08 10.96
CA ASP A 88 16.18 5.42 12.38
C ASP A 88 15.23 6.58 12.69
N LYS A 89 15.28 7.12 13.91
CA LYS A 89 14.41 8.24 14.32
C LYS A 89 14.68 9.56 13.59
N SER A 90 15.91 9.74 13.11
CA SER A 90 16.32 10.93 12.35
C SER A 90 16.06 10.78 10.86
N HIS A 91 16.05 9.54 10.36
CA HIS A 91 15.74 9.20 8.97
C HIS A 91 14.68 8.08 8.95
N PRO A 92 13.42 8.40 9.27
CA PRO A 92 12.35 7.41 9.33
C PRO A 92 11.92 6.97 7.94
N LEU A 93 11.55 5.71 7.78
CA LEU A 93 10.88 5.27 6.55
C LEU A 93 9.45 5.85 6.53
N PRO A 94 8.98 6.44 5.41
CA PRO A 94 7.64 7.02 5.35
C PRO A 94 6.55 6.02 5.79
N PHE A 95 5.68 6.46 6.70
CA PHE A 95 4.56 5.66 7.25
C PHE A 95 5.00 4.34 7.93
N ASN A 96 6.22 4.29 8.44
CA ASN A 96 6.74 3.19 9.22
C ASN A 96 7.59 3.70 10.40
N ASN A 97 7.20 3.33 11.62
CA ASN A 97 7.86 3.76 12.84
C ASN A 97 9.02 2.85 13.30
N LYS A 98 9.33 1.80 12.53
CA LYS A 98 10.36 0.82 12.87
C LYS A 98 11.73 1.30 12.43
N ILE A 99 12.74 0.84 13.16
CA ILE A 99 14.16 1.11 12.93
C ILE A 99 14.76 -0.17 12.39
N GLY A 100 15.62 -0.07 11.39
CA GLY A 100 16.31 -1.21 10.81
C GLY A 100 17.14 -0.82 9.59
N ASN A 101 17.40 -1.78 8.71
CA ASN A 101 18.25 -1.55 7.54
C ASN A 101 17.52 -1.95 6.27
N ILE A 102 17.78 -1.24 5.19
CA ILE A 102 17.33 -1.60 3.85
C ILE A 102 18.56 -1.77 2.97
N LEU A 103 18.60 -2.86 2.22
CA LEU A 103 19.58 -3.11 1.17
C LEU A 103 18.87 -3.13 -0.18
N ILE A 104 19.27 -2.24 -1.08
CA ILE A 104 18.73 -2.18 -2.44
C ILE A 104 19.84 -2.64 -3.39
N GLY A 105 19.60 -3.69 -4.16
CA GLY A 105 20.47 -4.08 -5.26
C GLY A 105 19.85 -3.65 -6.59
N GLY A 106 20.63 -3.05 -7.49
CA GLY A 106 20.10 -2.53 -8.74
C GLY A 106 20.99 -2.77 -9.95
N ILE A 107 20.34 -2.87 -11.11
CA ILE A 107 20.95 -2.69 -12.43
C ILE A 107 20.21 -1.53 -13.09
N TRP A 108 20.95 -0.54 -13.57
CA TRP A 108 20.42 0.70 -14.12
C TRP A 108 20.86 0.87 -15.57
N ASP A 109 19.92 1.14 -16.47
CA ASP A 109 20.18 1.50 -17.86
C ASP A 109 20.59 2.98 -17.93
N ASN A 110 21.83 3.21 -18.36
CA ASN A 110 22.40 4.55 -18.41
C ASN A 110 21.84 5.40 -19.59
N THR A 111 21.09 4.79 -20.50
CA THR A 111 20.60 5.44 -21.72
C THR A 111 19.15 5.93 -21.60
N ASP A 112 18.29 5.12 -20.98
CA ASP A 112 16.85 5.37 -20.89
C ASP A 112 16.39 5.90 -19.52
N GLY A 113 17.30 6.06 -18.55
CA GLY A 113 16.99 6.62 -17.22
C GLY A 113 16.05 5.73 -16.42
N GLY A 114 16.38 4.45 -16.32
CA GLY A 114 15.57 3.45 -15.62
C GLY A 114 16.38 2.22 -15.25
N GLY A 115 15.79 1.27 -14.55
CA GLY A 115 16.50 0.08 -14.08
C GLY A 115 15.59 -0.98 -13.50
N VAL A 116 16.18 -2.03 -12.96
CA VAL A 116 15.51 -3.04 -12.15
C VAL A 116 16.21 -3.09 -10.81
N ILE A 117 15.43 -2.92 -9.74
CA ILE A 117 15.93 -3.00 -8.36
C ILE A 117 15.32 -4.20 -7.63
N SER A 118 16.04 -4.68 -6.64
CA SER A 118 15.59 -5.60 -5.61
C SER A 118 15.78 -4.93 -4.26
N ILE A 119 14.87 -5.16 -3.32
CA ILE A 119 14.90 -4.54 -2.00
C ILE A 119 14.84 -5.62 -0.93
N LEU A 120 15.75 -5.55 0.03
CA LEU A 120 15.75 -6.39 1.22
C LEU A 120 15.54 -5.52 2.46
N PHE A 121 14.51 -5.83 3.24
CA PHE A 121 14.20 -5.16 4.50
C PHE A 121 14.72 -6.02 5.66
N GLY A 122 15.82 -5.59 6.27
CA GLY A 122 16.41 -6.18 7.47
C GLY A 122 15.87 -5.49 8.72
N ASP A 123 15.32 -6.26 9.65
CA ASP A 123 14.75 -5.78 10.91
C ASP A 123 13.57 -4.78 10.74
N LEU A 124 12.97 -4.74 9.55
CA LEU A 124 11.83 -3.89 9.18
C LEU A 124 10.68 -4.74 8.67
N ASP A 125 9.58 -4.81 9.42
CA ASP A 125 8.35 -5.40 8.94
C ASP A 125 7.54 -4.35 8.18
N ILE A 126 7.39 -4.55 6.87
CA ILE A 126 6.61 -3.67 5.99
C ILE A 126 5.11 -4.02 5.98
N LEU A 127 4.69 -5.15 6.58
CA LEU A 127 3.31 -5.66 6.57
C LEU A 127 2.63 -5.76 7.96
N SER A 128 3.33 -6.18 9.02
CA SER A 128 2.69 -6.61 10.29
C SER A 128 3.37 -6.25 11.62
N ALA A 129 4.44 -5.44 11.63
CA ALA A 129 5.19 -5.06 12.83
C ALA A 129 5.81 -6.20 13.70
N GLU A 130 6.02 -7.42 13.16
CA GLU A 130 6.77 -8.53 13.78
C GLU A 130 8.02 -8.92 12.95
N PHE A 131 9.09 -9.39 13.60
CA PHE A 131 10.39 -9.64 12.96
C PHE A 131 10.29 -10.69 11.84
N LYS A 132 10.31 -10.24 10.57
CA LYS A 132 10.34 -11.09 9.38
C LYS A 132 11.24 -10.43 8.35
N LEU A 133 12.13 -11.21 7.75
CA LEU A 133 12.92 -10.78 6.60
C LEU A 133 11.99 -10.74 5.39
N TYR A 134 11.79 -9.55 4.82
CA TYR A 134 11.02 -9.33 3.60
C TYR A 134 11.97 -8.95 2.47
N GLY A 135 11.86 -9.65 1.35
CA GLY A 135 12.52 -9.29 0.11
C GLY A 135 11.51 -8.93 -0.96
N ILE A 136 11.85 -7.98 -1.83
CA ILE A 136 11.14 -7.74 -3.07
C ILE A 136 12.08 -8.06 -4.21
N HIS A 137 11.73 -9.07 -5.00
CA HIS A 137 12.64 -9.72 -5.93
C HIS A 137 13.01 -8.83 -7.12
N THR A 138 12.03 -8.27 -7.83
CA THR A 138 12.28 -7.38 -8.98
C THR A 138 11.22 -6.27 -9.06
N ILE A 139 11.70 -5.04 -9.03
CA ILE A 139 10.93 -3.81 -9.23
C ILE A 139 11.54 -3.08 -10.42
N PRO A 140 10.93 -3.16 -11.61
CA PRO A 140 11.33 -2.32 -12.72
C PRO A 140 10.96 -0.86 -12.44
N VAL A 141 11.86 0.04 -12.85
CA VAL A 141 11.76 1.49 -12.72
C VAL A 141 12.06 2.13 -14.06
N ILE A 142 11.27 3.11 -14.49
CA ILE A 142 11.58 3.92 -15.67
C ILE A 142 11.20 5.37 -15.45
N ARG A 143 11.98 6.29 -16.00
CA ARG A 143 11.58 7.69 -16.14
C ARG A 143 10.55 7.81 -17.27
N LYS A 144 9.42 8.48 -17.03
CA LYS A 144 8.42 8.74 -18.07
C LYS A 144 9.05 9.57 -19.19
N LYS A 145 8.73 9.23 -20.44
CA LYS A 145 9.07 10.08 -21.58
C LYS A 145 8.38 11.44 -21.40
N ASP A 146 9.14 12.51 -21.59
CA ASP A 146 8.69 13.91 -21.44
C ASP A 146 8.28 14.34 -20.02
N SER A 147 8.74 13.63 -18.98
CA SER A 147 8.51 13.98 -17.58
C SER A 147 9.69 13.58 -16.69
N ASP A 148 9.95 14.34 -15.64
CA ASP A 148 10.94 13.95 -14.61
C ASP A 148 10.40 12.92 -13.60
N GLN A 149 9.19 12.40 -13.84
CA GLN A 149 8.58 11.39 -12.99
C GLN A 149 9.14 10.00 -13.24
N LEU A 150 9.48 9.30 -12.16
CA LEU A 150 9.79 7.87 -12.16
C LEU A 150 8.51 7.07 -12.02
N VAL A 151 8.48 5.90 -12.63
CA VAL A 151 7.40 4.92 -12.49
C VAL A 151 8.02 3.61 -12.07
N ALA A 152 7.49 3.05 -10.99
CA ALA A 152 7.80 1.70 -10.56
C ALA A 152 6.52 0.86 -10.55
N VAL A 153 6.69 -0.45 -10.78
CA VAL A 153 5.60 -1.42 -10.63
C VAL A 153 6.07 -2.60 -9.80
N PHE A 154 5.21 -3.08 -8.90
CA PHE A 154 5.43 -4.32 -8.17
C PHE A 154 4.10 -5.07 -7.99
N ALA A 155 4.18 -6.36 -7.72
CA ALA A 155 3.04 -7.22 -7.46
C ALA A 155 3.25 -8.00 -6.17
N GLU A 156 2.19 -8.55 -5.60
CA GLU A 156 2.29 -9.32 -4.34
C GLU A 156 3.22 -10.52 -4.49
N GLN A 157 3.22 -11.20 -5.65
CA GLN A 157 4.14 -12.33 -5.89
C GLN A 157 5.62 -11.95 -5.90
N ASP A 158 5.95 -10.65 -6.01
CA ASP A 158 7.34 -10.19 -5.94
C ASP A 158 7.82 -10.11 -4.48
N ILE A 159 6.90 -10.15 -3.51
CA ILE A 159 7.19 -10.09 -2.07
C ILE A 159 7.48 -11.51 -1.56
N VAL A 160 8.72 -11.71 -1.13
CA VAL A 160 9.22 -12.96 -0.54
C VAL A 160 9.26 -12.79 0.98
N ILE A 161 8.62 -13.71 1.71
CA ILE A 161 8.54 -13.73 3.17
C ILE A 161 9.36 -14.91 3.73
N GLY A 162 10.30 -14.64 4.63
CA GLY A 162 11.03 -15.67 5.40
C GLY A 162 12.53 -15.78 5.06
N GLU A 163 13.18 -16.85 5.53
CA GLU A 163 14.64 -17.07 5.43
C GLU A 163 15.16 -17.34 4.00
N GLY A 164 14.38 -17.04 2.96
CA GLY A 164 14.76 -17.17 1.54
C GLY A 164 15.68 -16.05 1.03
N SER A 165 16.53 -15.49 1.89
CA SER A 165 17.45 -14.38 1.54
C SER A 165 18.38 -14.70 0.37
N ASP A 166 18.64 -15.98 0.13
CA ASP A 166 19.57 -16.45 -0.90
C ASP A 166 19.07 -16.19 -2.33
N THR A 167 17.79 -15.83 -2.51
CA THR A 167 17.20 -15.53 -3.83
C THR A 167 16.84 -14.07 -4.04
N ILE A 168 16.92 -13.21 -3.01
CA ILE A 168 16.31 -11.88 -3.08
C ILE A 168 17.21 -10.89 -3.83
N ILE A 169 18.54 -10.99 -3.75
CA ILE A 169 19.45 -10.01 -4.38
C ILE A 169 20.24 -10.67 -5.53
N HIS A 170 19.64 -10.72 -6.73
CA HIS A 170 20.31 -11.24 -7.92
C HIS A 170 20.78 -10.10 -8.84
N VAL A 171 21.98 -9.56 -8.56
CA VAL A 171 22.60 -8.43 -9.30
C VAL A 171 23.19 -8.86 -10.67
N GLY A 172 22.57 -9.82 -11.35
CA GLY A 172 23.13 -10.48 -12.54
C GLY A 172 22.07 -10.87 -13.57
N LEU A 173 21.13 -9.97 -13.86
CA LEU A 173 20.12 -10.23 -14.90
C LEU A 173 20.77 -10.24 -16.29
N SER A 174 20.42 -11.24 -17.12
CA SER A 174 20.71 -11.17 -18.56
C SER A 174 19.94 -9.99 -19.18
N ARG A 175 20.41 -9.44 -20.30
CA ARG A 175 19.70 -8.33 -20.98
C ARG A 175 18.25 -8.70 -21.31
N ILE A 176 17.99 -9.93 -21.74
CA ILE A 176 16.64 -10.42 -22.04
C ILE A 176 15.76 -10.39 -20.76
N ALA A 177 16.29 -10.84 -19.63
CA ALA A 177 15.55 -10.82 -18.36
C ALA A 177 15.29 -9.39 -17.89
N PHE A 178 16.28 -8.50 -18.03
CA PHE A 178 16.15 -7.08 -17.73
C PHE A 178 15.06 -6.42 -18.59
N ASP A 179 15.11 -6.61 -19.91
CA ASP A 179 14.11 -6.06 -20.84
C ASP A 179 12.70 -6.64 -20.57
N THR A 180 12.61 -7.91 -20.17
CA THR A 180 11.33 -8.56 -19.80
C THR A 180 10.73 -7.92 -18.54
N GLU A 181 11.55 -7.59 -17.54
CA GLU A 181 11.07 -6.87 -16.35
C GLU A 181 10.61 -5.46 -16.72
N LEU A 182 11.34 -4.72 -17.56
CA LEU A 182 10.93 -3.38 -17.99
C LEU A 182 9.61 -3.37 -18.76
N GLN A 183 9.31 -4.41 -19.54
CA GLN A 183 8.01 -4.54 -20.24
C GLN A 183 6.80 -4.51 -19.29
N ARG A 184 6.98 -4.85 -17.99
CA ARG A 184 5.88 -4.75 -17.01
C ARG A 184 5.37 -3.32 -16.86
N LEU A 185 6.22 -2.31 -17.10
CA LEU A 185 5.87 -0.89 -17.04
C LEU A 185 5.07 -0.41 -18.26
N GLU A 186 5.04 -1.19 -19.36
CA GLU A 186 4.23 -0.88 -20.55
C GLU A 186 2.75 -1.26 -20.36
N SER A 187 2.40 -1.94 -19.27
CA SER A 187 1.01 -2.27 -18.96
C SER A 187 0.22 -1.00 -18.63
N ASP A 188 -1.02 -0.92 -19.15
CA ASP A 188 -1.91 0.21 -18.86
C ASP A 188 -2.12 0.37 -17.34
N GLN A 189 -1.82 1.58 -16.82
CA GLN A 189 -2.13 1.88 -15.42
C GLN A 189 -3.65 1.85 -15.24
N PRO A 190 -4.16 1.07 -14.28
CA PRO A 190 -5.60 0.91 -14.15
C PRO A 190 -6.22 2.22 -13.65
N ALA A 191 -7.16 2.75 -14.44
CA ALA A 191 -7.94 3.94 -14.09
C ALA A 191 -9.22 3.59 -13.28
N ASP A 192 -9.51 2.30 -13.11
CA ASP A 192 -10.70 1.79 -12.45
C ASP A 192 -10.35 0.78 -11.36
N VAL A 193 -10.99 0.94 -10.20
CA VAL A 193 -10.83 0.14 -8.99
C VAL A 193 -10.93 -1.37 -9.26
N PHE A 194 -11.88 -1.82 -10.08
CA PHE A 194 -12.10 -3.25 -10.32
C PHE A 194 -11.04 -3.87 -11.23
N ALA A 195 -10.46 -3.08 -12.14
CA ALA A 195 -9.33 -3.52 -12.95
C ALA A 195 -8.10 -3.74 -12.06
N THR A 196 -7.82 -2.78 -11.17
CA THR A 196 -6.68 -2.79 -10.26
C THR A 196 -6.68 -4.00 -9.33
N VAL A 197 -7.82 -4.28 -8.71
CA VAL A 197 -8.02 -5.38 -7.77
C VAL A 197 -7.75 -6.77 -8.39
N LYS A 198 -8.06 -6.95 -9.68
CA LYS A 198 -7.85 -8.24 -10.36
C LYS A 198 -6.39 -8.49 -10.70
N GLN A 199 -5.61 -7.44 -10.89
CA GLN A 199 -4.22 -7.54 -11.33
C GLN A 199 -3.27 -7.86 -10.18
N ASN A 200 -3.64 -7.51 -8.94
CA ASN A 200 -2.77 -7.66 -7.76
C ASN A 200 -1.40 -6.97 -7.94
N VAL A 201 -1.45 -5.76 -8.50
CA VAL A 201 -0.30 -4.97 -8.97
C VAL A 201 -0.45 -3.55 -8.46
N TRP A 202 0.69 -2.92 -8.20
CA TRP A 202 0.82 -1.57 -7.69
C TRP A 202 1.77 -0.77 -8.56
N PHE A 203 1.28 0.36 -9.07
CA PHE A 203 2.05 1.37 -9.76
C PHE A 203 2.32 2.52 -8.81
N ILE A 204 3.59 2.95 -8.76
CA ILE A 204 4.03 4.09 -7.97
C ILE A 204 4.67 5.08 -8.93
N ASN A 205 4.07 6.26 -9.05
CA ASN A 205 4.71 7.38 -9.71
C ASN A 205 5.44 8.22 -8.65
N VAL A 206 6.70 8.55 -8.88
CA VAL A 206 7.53 9.36 -7.98
C VAL A 206 7.95 10.63 -8.69
N ASP A 207 7.65 11.78 -8.10
CA ASP A 207 8.13 13.10 -8.51
C ASP A 207 9.13 13.58 -7.46
N GLN A 208 10.41 13.60 -7.84
CA GLN A 208 11.51 14.00 -6.95
C GLN A 208 11.62 15.52 -6.78
N ARG A 209 10.77 16.32 -7.45
CA ARG A 209 10.73 17.78 -7.39
C ARG A 209 12.08 18.49 -7.59
N ASN A 210 13.03 17.83 -8.28
CA ASN A 210 14.42 18.26 -8.44
C ASN A 210 15.21 18.43 -7.12
N SER A 211 14.77 17.77 -6.04
CA SER A 211 15.37 17.82 -4.71
C SER A 211 16.03 16.49 -4.34
N PHE A 212 17.00 16.05 -5.15
CA PHE A 212 17.59 14.71 -5.05
C PHE A 212 18.20 14.35 -3.69
N SER A 213 18.61 15.35 -2.90
CA SER A 213 19.16 15.14 -1.55
C SER A 213 18.11 15.04 -0.44
N ASP A 214 16.86 15.45 -0.70
CA ASP A 214 15.76 15.44 0.28
C ASP A 214 14.56 14.60 -0.19
N ILE A 215 14.75 13.29 -0.15
CA ILE A 215 13.76 12.28 -0.58
C ILE A 215 12.40 12.40 0.18
N TYR A 216 12.36 13.11 1.30
CA TYR A 216 11.13 13.29 2.07
C TYR A 216 10.19 14.34 1.47
N ASP A 217 10.70 15.24 0.63
CA ASP A 217 9.90 16.26 -0.05
C ASP A 217 9.24 15.76 -1.35
N ASP A 218 9.66 14.60 -1.84
CA ASP A 218 9.09 13.89 -2.98
C ASP A 218 7.57 13.75 -2.88
N GLU A 219 6.92 13.77 -4.04
CA GLU A 219 5.50 13.44 -4.17
C GLU A 219 5.34 12.09 -4.84
N TYR A 220 4.51 11.26 -4.24
CA TYR A 220 4.25 9.90 -4.68
C TYR A 220 2.78 9.76 -5.03
N VAL A 221 2.46 9.04 -6.11
CA VAL A 221 1.08 8.71 -6.49
C VAL A 221 0.95 7.21 -6.70
N ILE A 222 0.12 6.57 -5.89
CA ILE A 222 -0.14 5.13 -5.93
C ILE A 222 -1.42 4.84 -6.70
N ASN A 223 -1.33 3.90 -7.65
CA ASN A 223 -2.46 3.25 -8.29
C ASN A 223 -2.26 1.74 -8.18
N GLY A 224 -3.08 1.05 -7.39
CA GLY A 224 -2.83 -0.37 -7.13
C GLY A 224 -3.88 -0.99 -6.22
N GLY A 225 -3.82 -2.31 -6.08
CA GLY A 225 -4.84 -3.05 -5.36
C GLY A 225 -4.58 -4.55 -5.39
N GLY A 226 -5.28 -5.28 -4.54
CA GLY A 226 -5.05 -6.71 -4.34
C GLY A 226 -6.18 -7.41 -3.61
N GLN A 227 -5.93 -8.67 -3.27
CA GLN A 227 -6.91 -9.58 -2.66
C GLN A 227 -6.25 -10.35 -1.53
N ILE A 228 -6.88 -10.36 -0.35
CA ILE A 228 -6.45 -11.19 0.77
C ILE A 228 -7.48 -12.30 0.95
N LEU A 229 -7.03 -13.54 0.85
CA LEU A 229 -7.83 -14.73 1.11
C LEU A 229 -7.77 -15.05 2.60
N GLU A 230 -8.90 -15.05 3.27
CA GLU A 230 -9.06 -15.54 4.63
C GLU A 230 -9.73 -16.90 4.59
N ALA A 231 -9.07 -17.96 5.04
CA ALA A 231 -9.68 -19.28 5.12
C ALA A 231 -9.40 -19.91 6.48
N ASN A 232 -10.45 -20.41 7.13
CA ASN A 232 -10.34 -21.30 8.28
C ASN A 232 -11.23 -22.54 8.07
N SER A 233 -11.25 -23.45 9.05
CA SER A 233 -11.98 -24.72 8.93
C SER A 233 -13.50 -24.59 8.76
N THR A 234 -14.08 -23.41 9.03
CA THR A 234 -15.53 -23.18 9.11
C THR A 234 -16.02 -21.94 8.35
N SER A 235 -15.11 -21.11 7.84
CA SER A 235 -15.44 -19.93 7.06
C SER A 235 -14.35 -19.61 6.05
N GLY A 236 -14.74 -19.02 4.93
CA GLY A 236 -13.85 -18.44 3.93
C GLY A 236 -14.24 -17.00 3.65
N GLY A 237 -13.27 -16.18 3.28
CA GLY A 237 -13.46 -14.78 3.00
C GLY A 237 -12.46 -14.26 1.99
N ILE A 238 -12.85 -13.23 1.26
CA ILE A 238 -11.98 -12.48 0.37
C ILE A 238 -12.15 -11.00 0.68
N LEU A 239 -11.03 -10.36 0.98
CA LEU A 239 -10.93 -8.93 1.14
C LEU A 239 -10.25 -8.34 -0.10
N TYR A 240 -11.00 -7.58 -0.87
CA TYR A 240 -10.51 -6.83 -2.00
C TYR A 240 -10.19 -5.41 -1.55
N HIS A 241 -9.10 -4.85 -2.05
CA HIS A 241 -8.77 -3.45 -1.80
C HIS A 241 -8.08 -2.80 -2.99
N ALA A 242 -8.26 -1.50 -3.14
CA ALA A 242 -7.60 -0.70 -4.17
C ALA A 242 -7.40 0.74 -3.70
N MET A 243 -6.39 1.38 -4.29
CA MET A 243 -6.05 2.79 -4.16
C MET A 243 -5.89 3.37 -5.56
N ILE A 244 -6.55 4.50 -5.82
CA ILE A 244 -6.54 5.20 -7.10
C ILE A 244 -6.14 6.64 -6.86
N GLU A 245 -5.17 7.11 -7.63
CA GLU A 245 -4.58 8.45 -7.54
C GLU A 245 -4.23 8.86 -6.10
N THR A 246 -3.83 7.89 -5.28
CA THR A 246 -3.54 8.10 -3.86
C THR A 246 -2.20 8.81 -3.75
N ALA A 247 -2.25 10.11 -3.57
CA ALA A 247 -1.08 10.97 -3.55
C ALA A 247 -0.62 11.22 -2.12
N PHE A 248 0.69 11.12 -1.85
CA PHE A 248 1.26 11.44 -0.55
C PHE A 248 2.63 12.12 -0.69
N SER A 249 3.02 12.87 0.34
CA SER A 249 4.36 13.45 0.50
C SER A 249 4.64 13.50 1.99
N TYR A 250 5.71 12.84 2.43
CA TYR A 250 5.99 12.67 3.86
C TYR A 250 6.29 14.02 4.54
N ALA A 251 7.00 14.92 3.86
CA ALA A 251 7.25 16.28 4.35
C ALA A 251 5.97 17.12 4.49
N THR A 252 4.96 16.86 3.66
CA THR A 252 3.67 17.58 3.72
C THR A 252 2.75 16.98 4.78
N CYS A 253 2.64 15.65 4.82
CA CYS A 253 1.86 14.93 5.81
C CYS A 253 2.40 13.51 6.03
N SER A 254 2.69 13.17 7.28
CA SER A 254 3.17 11.84 7.69
C SER A 254 2.07 10.94 8.26
N ARG A 255 0.79 11.34 8.19
CA ARG A 255 -0.34 10.65 8.84
C ARG A 255 -1.36 10.04 7.90
N ASN A 256 -1.58 10.66 6.74
CA ASN A 256 -2.51 10.16 5.72
C ASN A 256 -2.12 10.70 4.33
N PRO A 257 -2.64 10.09 3.25
CA PRO A 257 -2.48 10.62 1.89
C PRO A 257 -3.16 11.99 1.75
N LEU A 258 -2.63 12.82 0.86
CA LEU A 258 -3.09 14.18 0.61
C LEU A 258 -4.38 14.24 -0.20
N ARG A 259 -4.60 13.24 -1.07
CA ARG A 259 -5.76 13.09 -1.95
C ARG A 259 -5.81 11.68 -2.56
N GLY A 260 -6.89 11.40 -3.27
CA GLY A 260 -7.12 10.13 -3.97
C GLY A 260 -8.20 9.31 -3.28
N THR A 261 -8.53 8.17 -3.85
CA THR A 261 -9.60 7.31 -3.33
C THR A 261 -9.09 5.93 -3.01
N ALA A 262 -9.72 5.30 -2.02
CA ALA A 262 -9.49 3.90 -1.72
C ALA A 262 -10.81 3.14 -1.66
N PHE A 263 -10.80 1.89 -2.07
CA PHE A 263 -11.94 1.00 -2.04
C PHE A 263 -11.59 -0.26 -1.28
N ILE A 264 -12.51 -0.74 -0.45
CA ILE A 264 -12.41 -2.05 0.20
C ILE A 264 -13.74 -2.77 0.00
N GLN A 265 -13.67 -4.05 -0.38
CA GLN A 265 -14.80 -4.94 -0.45
C GLN A 265 -14.51 -6.20 0.36
N ASN A 266 -15.41 -6.53 1.27
CA ASN A 266 -15.36 -7.72 2.10
C ASN A 266 -16.45 -8.70 1.65
N ILE A 267 -16.02 -9.92 1.33
CA ILE A 267 -16.89 -11.05 1.00
C ILE A 267 -16.51 -12.21 1.89
N LYS A 268 -17.21 -12.38 3.02
CA LYS A 268 -17.01 -13.48 3.96
C LYS A 268 -18.23 -14.40 3.99
N ALA A 269 -17.97 -15.70 3.98
CA ALA A 269 -18.97 -16.76 4.00
C ALA A 269 -18.61 -17.80 5.07
N GLY A 270 -19.53 -18.02 6.01
CA GLY A 270 -19.42 -19.01 7.07
C GLY A 270 -20.78 -19.30 7.69
N ASN A 271 -20.88 -19.17 9.01
CA ASN A 271 -22.17 -19.26 9.71
C ASN A 271 -23.13 -18.11 9.34
N SER A 272 -22.57 -16.96 8.93
CA SER A 272 -23.26 -15.83 8.31
C SER A 272 -22.58 -15.46 6.99
N ILE A 273 -23.29 -14.70 6.16
CA ILE A 273 -22.72 -14.04 4.97
C ILE A 273 -22.47 -12.59 5.33
N ASP A 274 -21.21 -12.22 5.33
CA ASP A 274 -20.71 -10.91 5.72
C ASP A 274 -20.26 -10.22 4.43
N LEU A 275 -21.09 -9.29 3.94
CA LEU A 275 -20.84 -8.52 2.73
C LEU A 275 -20.74 -7.05 3.11
N GLY A 276 -19.70 -6.39 2.63
CA GLY A 276 -19.52 -4.95 2.85
C GLY A 276 -18.66 -4.33 1.77
N ASN A 277 -18.99 -3.11 1.38
CA ASN A 277 -18.11 -2.29 0.56
C ASN A 277 -17.94 -0.95 1.24
N ILE A 278 -16.76 -0.35 1.08
CA ILE A 278 -16.48 1.00 1.53
C ILE A 278 -15.62 1.71 0.49
N LEU A 279 -16.00 2.95 0.19
CA LEU A 279 -15.26 3.90 -0.63
C LEU A 279 -14.82 5.05 0.27
N LEU A 280 -13.52 5.31 0.24
CA LEU A 280 -12.83 6.30 1.05
C LEU A 280 -12.28 7.38 0.14
N ASP A 281 -12.33 8.61 0.61
CA ASP A 281 -11.67 9.76 -0.01
C ASP A 281 -10.62 10.32 0.96
N PHE A 282 -9.40 10.47 0.46
CA PHE A 282 -8.29 11.02 1.24
C PHE A 282 -8.26 12.54 1.12
N HIS A 283 -7.76 13.21 2.16
CA HIS A 283 -7.74 14.68 2.22
C HIS A 283 -6.49 15.23 2.89
N SER A 284 -6.16 16.49 2.61
CA SER A 284 -4.90 17.11 3.04
C SER A 284 -4.86 17.60 4.51
N SER A 285 -5.90 17.35 5.31
CA SER A 285 -6.00 17.81 6.72
C SER A 285 -4.94 17.26 7.69
N CYS A 286 -4.21 16.22 7.29
CA CYS A 286 -3.14 15.57 8.06
C CYS A 286 -3.52 15.13 9.50
N ASP A 287 -4.72 14.61 9.67
CA ASP A 287 -5.28 14.16 10.95
C ASP A 287 -5.25 12.63 11.11
N GLY A 288 -4.72 11.90 10.11
CA GLY A 288 -4.69 10.44 10.11
C GLY A 288 -6.02 9.80 9.73
N GLN A 289 -6.92 10.54 9.09
CA GLN A 289 -8.26 10.08 8.73
C GLN A 289 -8.51 10.07 7.21
N ALA A 290 -9.60 9.40 6.83
CA ALA A 290 -10.20 9.49 5.50
C ALA A 290 -11.73 9.61 5.63
N ASP A 291 -12.36 10.24 4.63
CA ASP A 291 -13.79 10.43 4.58
C ASP A 291 -14.47 9.21 3.95
N VAL A 292 -15.49 8.67 4.62
CA VAL A 292 -16.31 7.59 4.05
C VAL A 292 -17.37 8.17 3.13
N GLN A 293 -17.10 8.13 1.82
CA GLN A 293 -18.02 8.61 0.79
C GLN A 293 -19.23 7.68 0.63
N PHE A 294 -18.98 6.38 0.67
CA PHE A 294 -20.02 5.38 0.47
C PHE A 294 -19.65 4.08 1.17
N SER A 295 -20.63 3.48 1.84
CA SER A 295 -20.51 2.20 2.50
C SER A 295 -21.81 1.40 2.42
N THR A 296 -21.68 0.08 2.32
CA THR A 296 -22.82 -0.85 2.17
C THR A 296 -22.65 -2.08 3.06
N GLY A 297 -23.75 -2.82 3.23
CA GLY A 297 -23.75 -4.08 3.97
C GLY A 297 -23.38 -3.85 5.44
N GLN A 298 -22.43 -4.61 5.96
CA GLN A 298 -22.03 -4.52 7.37
C GLN A 298 -21.39 -3.16 7.75
N TYR A 299 -20.91 -2.40 6.76
CA TYR A 299 -20.30 -1.08 6.98
C TYR A 299 -21.28 0.08 6.87
N LEU A 300 -22.57 -0.16 6.64
CA LEU A 300 -23.56 0.86 6.29
C LEU A 300 -23.59 2.06 7.26
N SER A 301 -23.33 1.83 8.55
CA SER A 301 -23.30 2.88 9.57
C SER A 301 -22.12 3.85 9.43
N SER A 302 -21.09 3.50 8.66
CA SER A 302 -19.89 4.33 8.43
C SER A 302 -20.12 5.47 7.45
N ASN A 303 -21.25 5.51 6.73
CA ASN A 303 -21.54 6.56 5.75
C ASN A 303 -21.44 7.97 6.34
N GLY A 304 -20.63 8.83 5.72
CA GLY A 304 -20.43 10.21 6.14
C GLY A 304 -19.65 10.36 7.45
N GLN A 305 -19.03 9.29 7.94
CA GLN A 305 -18.08 9.34 9.05
C GLN A 305 -16.65 9.45 8.56
N ASN A 306 -15.75 9.85 9.45
CA ASN A 306 -14.33 9.75 9.23
C ASN A 306 -13.81 8.47 9.85
N ILE A 307 -12.89 7.80 9.17
CA ILE A 307 -12.25 6.59 9.66
C ILE A 307 -10.77 6.84 9.96
N HIS A 308 -10.27 6.30 11.06
CA HIS A 308 -8.85 6.35 11.38
C HIS A 308 -8.08 5.35 10.52
N LEU A 309 -7.09 5.85 9.78
CA LEU A 309 -6.30 5.04 8.86
C LEU A 309 -5.21 4.22 9.57
N ASN A 310 -4.70 4.70 10.71
CA ASN A 310 -3.63 4.06 11.49
C ASN A 310 -2.42 3.67 10.61
N PHE A 311 -1.97 4.61 9.76
CA PHE A 311 -0.79 4.43 8.91
C PHE A 311 0.53 4.71 9.64
N ASP A 312 0.49 5.11 10.91
CA ASP A 312 1.65 5.36 11.76
C ASP A 312 2.31 4.10 12.35
#